data_AF-A0AAD4IG45-F1
#
_entry.id   AF-A0AAD4IG45-F1
#
_cell.length_a   1.000
_cell.length_b   1.000
_cell.length_c   1.000
_cell.angle_alpha   90.00
_cell.angle_beta   90.00
_cell.angle_gamma   90.00
#
_symmetry.space_group_name_H-M   'P 1'
#
loop_
_entity.id
_entity.type
_entity.pdbx_description
1 polymer ?
#
loop_
_entity_poly.entity_id
_entity_poly.type
_entity_poly.pdbx_seq_one_letter_code
_entity_poly.pdbx_strand_id
1 'polypeptide(L)'
;MAQTTTTTTTTTTTNKAHTLHFSYDNDDSCALTALINDVRFHITVDPKTLQKSSEKPLYYEYLDKISALREAEEREEELAEEREAKVPSNKTKKTDRQGSEGKDSGVDVSADNDEDDDEYVPDDGESIPSAPEEAGEDVDQDSASAGLELRNWILASLSPITATSAPPNREPEESTLYEWYHGPTYFYTLHITSGALSPTLVETTPELEAQIEALVPRMKVPKYMQDYKLPWLNANDLSVQSEVSMPPPAHPGQVLHTSSSSSSSGGSNETYFFKPVVSEQPDSVKREINILRKLDKLNVDIKFPRLRGFVAWAKSKTEVMGLLLENIEAPTPLTKLLKASVDEEKRRVWSEKSAAYVKMLHDNDIIWGDAKADNFMVDAHDELWIIDFGGSYTEGWVDPEISETREGDDMGLEKIQRALEDPDRNTVDLGLVDDDEEEVEAQVSEQSSSVKETASTLFVTEKSAGEEVTRSEKRKRAIDEVEGEDGVDGTESTGEEEDERAEKKRKTVQEEDEE
;
A
#
# COMPACT_ATOMS: atom_id res chain seq x y z
N MET A 1 42.59 -21.22 34.02
CA MET A 1 41.12 -21.31 33.97
C MET A 1 40.60 -19.90 33.75
N ALA A 2 40.41 -19.53 32.48
CA ALA A 2 39.77 -18.28 32.09
C ALA A 2 38.42 -18.68 31.51
N GLN A 3 37.34 -18.26 32.18
CA GLN A 3 35.98 -18.48 31.72
C GLN A 3 35.69 -17.44 30.64
N THR A 4 35.52 -17.91 29.41
CA THR A 4 35.00 -17.13 28.30
C THR A 4 33.49 -17.06 28.49
N THR A 5 32.98 -15.91 28.93
CA THR A 5 31.56 -15.58 28.92
C THR A 5 31.16 -15.25 27.49
N THR A 6 30.48 -16.20 26.84
CA THR A 6 29.75 -15.97 25.59
C THR A 6 28.46 -15.23 25.92
N THR A 7 28.39 -13.95 25.57
CA THR A 7 27.16 -13.17 25.62
C THR A 7 26.35 -13.52 24.38
N THR A 8 25.31 -14.34 24.55
CA THR A 8 24.33 -14.59 23.51
C THR A 8 23.40 -13.39 23.44
N THR A 9 23.58 -12.54 22.45
CA THR A 9 22.63 -11.47 22.13
C THR A 9 21.42 -12.13 21.47
N THR A 10 20.35 -12.34 22.23
CA THR A 10 19.04 -12.71 21.68
C THR A 10 18.51 -11.49 20.93
N THR A 11 18.64 -11.49 19.60
CA THR A 11 17.91 -10.59 18.73
C THR A 11 16.45 -11.03 18.75
N THR A 12 15.60 -10.25 19.42
CA THR A 12 14.15 -10.39 19.32
C THR A 12 13.76 -9.95 17.91
N THR A 13 13.69 -10.88 16.97
CA THR A 13 13.15 -10.59 15.64
C THR A 13 11.64 -10.41 15.76
N THR A 14 11.16 -9.24 15.36
CA THR A 14 9.73 -8.93 15.32
C THR A 14 9.07 -9.78 14.25
N ASN A 15 7.94 -10.41 14.58
CA ASN A 15 7.16 -11.18 13.62
C ASN A 15 6.58 -10.22 12.56
N LYS A 16 6.99 -10.37 11.30
CA LYS A 16 6.51 -9.52 10.20
C LYS A 16 5.41 -10.24 9.43
N ALA A 17 4.22 -9.65 9.37
CA ALA A 17 3.11 -10.12 8.55
C ALA A 17 2.52 -8.95 7.77
N HIS A 18 2.61 -9.03 6.44
CA HIS A 18 2.15 -7.99 5.54
C HIS A 18 1.02 -8.51 4.65
N THR A 19 -0.05 -7.73 4.50
CA THR A 19 -1.08 -8.01 3.48
C THR A 19 -0.61 -7.43 2.16
N LEU A 20 -0.42 -8.29 1.15
CA LEU A 20 -0.03 -7.89 -0.21
C LEU A 20 -1.25 -7.66 -1.11
N HIS A 21 -2.33 -8.38 -0.87
CA HIS A 21 -3.59 -8.23 -1.59
C HIS A 21 -4.72 -8.90 -0.82
N PHE A 22 -5.91 -8.31 -0.85
CA PHE A 22 -7.14 -8.93 -0.38
C PHE A 22 -8.26 -8.60 -1.36
N SER A 23 -9.08 -9.58 -1.69
CA SER A 23 -10.27 -9.38 -2.52
C SER A 23 -11.34 -10.41 -2.17
N TYR A 24 -12.58 -10.07 -2.49
CA TYR A 24 -13.70 -10.99 -2.43
C TYR A 24 -14.65 -10.77 -3.61
N ASP A 25 -15.43 -11.79 -3.95
CA ASP A 25 -16.38 -11.75 -5.07
C ASP A 25 -17.84 -11.76 -4.60
N ASN A 26 -18.76 -11.62 -5.56
CA ASN A 26 -20.21 -11.62 -5.31
C ASN A 26 -20.75 -12.97 -4.78
N ASP A 27 -19.96 -14.04 -4.86
CA ASP A 27 -20.30 -15.36 -4.33
C ASP A 27 -19.74 -15.54 -2.90
N ASP A 28 -19.29 -14.45 -2.27
CA ASP A 28 -18.63 -14.42 -0.96
C ASP A 28 -17.34 -15.27 -0.93
N SER A 29 -16.70 -15.53 -2.07
CA SER A 29 -15.38 -16.17 -2.09
C SER A 29 -14.31 -15.11 -1.90
N CYS A 30 -13.35 -15.32 -1.02
CA CYS A 30 -12.27 -14.37 -0.78
C CYS A 30 -10.89 -14.96 -1.02
N ALA A 31 -9.94 -14.08 -1.34
CA ALA A 31 -8.54 -14.38 -1.53
C ALA A 31 -7.66 -13.40 -0.74
N LEU A 32 -6.71 -13.95 0.01
CA LEU A 32 -5.72 -13.20 0.79
C LEU A 32 -4.32 -13.59 0.35
N THR A 33 -3.54 -12.63 -0.15
CA THR A 33 -2.10 -12.79 -0.35
C THR A 33 -1.36 -12.10 0.78
N ALA A 34 -0.57 -12.86 1.54
CA ALA A 34 0.20 -12.36 2.67
C ALA A 34 1.69 -12.71 2.52
N LEU A 35 2.56 -11.81 2.97
CA LEU A 35 4.00 -12.04 3.13
C LEU A 35 4.29 -12.12 4.63
N ILE A 36 4.64 -13.30 5.11
CA ILE A 36 4.91 -13.57 6.53
C ILE A 36 6.36 -14.00 6.63
N ASN A 37 7.20 -13.23 7.35
CA ASN A 37 8.64 -13.48 7.51
C ASN A 37 9.31 -13.93 6.19
N ASP A 38 9.17 -13.12 5.14
CA ASP A 38 9.70 -13.34 3.77
C ASP A 38 9.13 -14.54 2.99
N VAL A 39 8.08 -15.18 3.48
CA VAL A 39 7.40 -16.28 2.78
C VAL A 39 6.00 -15.85 2.36
N ARG A 40 5.69 -16.05 1.08
CA ARG A 40 4.41 -15.63 0.51
C ARG A 40 3.39 -16.76 0.49
N PHE A 41 2.22 -16.46 1.04
CA PHE A 41 1.06 -17.33 1.07
C PHE A 41 -0.08 -16.69 0.28
N HIS A 42 -0.77 -17.48 -0.53
CA HIS A 42 -2.02 -17.09 -1.15
C HIS A 42 -3.12 -18.04 -0.66
N ILE A 43 -4.08 -17.51 0.09
CA ILE A 43 -5.12 -18.27 0.75
C ILE A 43 -6.46 -17.95 0.11
N THR A 44 -7.20 -18.97 -0.29
CA THR A 44 -8.54 -18.86 -0.87
C THR A 44 -9.57 -19.49 0.06
N VAL A 45 -10.73 -18.83 0.18
CA VAL A 45 -11.88 -19.34 0.92
C VAL A 45 -13.09 -19.33 -0.01
N ASP A 46 -13.62 -20.52 -0.32
CA ASP A 46 -14.85 -20.68 -1.09
C ASP A 46 -15.98 -21.15 -0.15
N PRO A 47 -17.01 -20.33 0.13
CA PRO A 47 -18.10 -20.71 1.00
C PRO A 47 -18.85 -21.97 0.55
N LYS A 48 -18.90 -22.29 -0.75
CA LYS A 48 -19.50 -23.55 -1.26
C LYS A 48 -18.71 -24.77 -0.81
N THR A 49 -17.40 -24.63 -0.54
CA THR A 49 -16.59 -25.70 0.03
C THR A 49 -16.82 -25.84 1.53
N LEU A 50 -16.88 -24.73 2.26
CA LEU A 50 -17.17 -24.71 3.70
C LEU A 50 -18.57 -25.26 4.01
N GLN A 51 -19.57 -24.92 3.20
CA GLN A 51 -20.96 -25.34 3.36
C GLN A 51 -21.14 -26.87 3.34
N LYS A 52 -20.26 -27.60 2.64
CA LYS A 52 -20.32 -29.07 2.54
C LYS A 52 -19.97 -29.78 3.86
N SER A 53 -19.38 -29.07 4.81
CA SER A 53 -19.06 -29.60 6.12
C SER A 53 -20.30 -29.82 7.00
N SER A 54 -20.22 -30.80 7.91
CA SER A 54 -21.18 -31.00 9.00
C SER A 54 -21.09 -29.89 10.06
N GLU A 55 -19.96 -29.20 10.13
CA GLU A 55 -19.64 -28.18 11.12
C GLU A 55 -20.14 -26.82 10.64
N LYS A 56 -21.44 -26.61 10.83
CA LYS A 56 -22.11 -25.37 10.43
C LYS A 56 -21.63 -24.09 11.13
N PRO A 57 -21.18 -24.10 12.41
CA PRO A 57 -20.76 -22.87 13.08
C PRO A 57 -19.65 -22.12 12.35
N LEU A 58 -18.59 -22.79 11.92
CA LEU A 58 -17.47 -22.16 11.20
C LEU A 58 -17.87 -21.56 9.84
N TYR A 59 -18.83 -22.20 9.17
CA TYR A 59 -19.39 -21.66 7.93
C TYR A 59 -20.18 -20.37 8.18
N TYR A 60 -21.00 -20.33 9.25
CA TYR A 60 -21.74 -19.12 9.60
C TYR A 60 -20.83 -18.03 10.15
N GLU A 61 -19.78 -18.37 10.89
CA GLU A 61 -18.76 -17.42 11.34
C GLU A 61 -18.05 -16.76 10.16
N TYR A 62 -17.71 -17.53 9.13
CA TYR A 62 -17.18 -16.97 7.89
C TYR A 62 -18.16 -15.99 7.22
N LEU A 63 -19.43 -16.40 7.07
CA LEU A 63 -20.46 -15.56 6.46
C LEU A 63 -20.72 -14.28 7.23
N ASP A 64 -20.68 -14.34 8.56
CA ASP A 64 -20.83 -13.19 9.46
C ASP A 64 -19.71 -12.17 9.19
N LYS A 65 -18.45 -12.62 9.16
CA LYS A 65 -17.28 -11.76 8.94
C LYS A 65 -17.27 -11.11 7.55
N ILE A 66 -17.57 -11.87 6.49
CA ILE A 66 -17.60 -11.30 5.14
C ILE A 66 -18.81 -10.38 4.92
N SER A 67 -19.94 -10.67 5.56
CA SER A 67 -21.11 -9.78 5.50
C SER A 67 -20.86 -8.49 6.25
N ALA A 68 -20.23 -8.54 7.43
CA ALA A 68 -19.84 -7.34 8.18
C ALA A 68 -18.92 -6.42 7.37
N LEU A 69 -17.94 -6.99 6.66
CA LEU A 69 -17.08 -6.22 5.75
C LEU A 69 -17.88 -5.57 4.62
N ARG A 70 -18.70 -6.35 3.91
CA ARG A 70 -19.50 -5.84 2.79
C ARG A 70 -20.47 -4.74 3.24
N GLU A 71 -21.18 -4.97 4.34
CA GLU A 71 -22.13 -3.99 4.89
C GLU A 71 -21.41 -2.70 5.33
N ALA A 72 -20.18 -2.81 5.83
CA ALA A 72 -19.36 -1.64 6.15
C ALA A 72 -18.91 -0.88 4.89
N GLU A 73 -18.46 -1.57 3.84
CA GLU A 73 -18.10 -0.95 2.56
C GLU A 73 -19.31 -0.31 1.88
N GLU A 74 -20.48 -0.97 1.86
CA GLU A 74 -21.74 -0.43 1.30
C GLU A 74 -22.18 0.83 2.06
N ARG A 75 -22.12 0.84 3.40
CA ARG A 75 -22.44 2.05 4.19
C ARG A 75 -21.48 3.20 3.87
N GLU A 76 -20.19 2.92 3.73
CA GLU A 76 -19.19 3.94 3.38
C GLU A 76 -19.44 4.50 1.97
N GLU A 77 -19.82 3.65 1.02
CA GLU A 77 -20.20 4.06 -0.34
C GLU A 77 -21.49 4.88 -0.35
N GLU A 78 -22.56 4.44 0.34
CA GLU A 78 -23.82 5.20 0.46
C GLU A 78 -23.59 6.57 1.10
N LEU A 79 -22.75 6.64 2.14
CA LEU A 79 -22.35 7.90 2.74
C LEU A 79 -21.59 8.78 1.74
N ALA A 80 -20.70 8.22 0.93
CA ALA A 80 -19.98 8.95 -0.11
C ALA A 80 -20.95 9.48 -1.20
N GLU A 81 -21.88 8.65 -1.69
CA GLU A 81 -22.88 9.05 -2.70
C GLU A 81 -23.84 10.11 -2.17
N GLU A 82 -24.33 9.99 -0.93
CA GLU A 82 -25.16 11.00 -0.31
C GLU A 82 -24.43 12.34 -0.19
N ARG A 83 -23.13 12.31 0.13
CA ARG A 83 -22.29 13.49 0.22
C ARG A 83 -22.10 14.13 -1.15
N GLU A 84 -21.86 13.34 -2.20
CA GLU A 84 -21.80 13.85 -3.58
C GLU A 84 -23.15 14.46 -4.04
N ALA A 85 -24.28 13.87 -3.66
CA ALA A 85 -25.61 14.34 -4.03
C ALA A 85 -26.02 15.64 -3.31
N LYS A 86 -25.49 15.89 -2.11
CA LYS A 86 -25.75 17.12 -1.34
C LYS A 86 -24.98 18.34 -1.86
N VAL A 87 -24.07 18.17 -2.83
CA VAL A 87 -23.30 19.26 -3.46
C VAL A 87 -24.20 20.12 -4.38
N PRO A 88 -24.42 21.42 -4.07
CA PRO A 88 -25.21 22.29 -4.95
C PRO A 88 -24.43 22.59 -6.23
N SER A 89 -24.90 22.12 -7.38
CA SER A 89 -24.28 22.45 -8.67
C SER A 89 -24.44 23.96 -8.95
N ASN A 90 -23.39 24.75 -8.74
CA ASN A 90 -23.34 26.12 -9.24
C ASN A 90 -23.04 26.08 -10.75
N LYS A 91 -24.07 25.82 -11.55
CA LYS A 91 -24.02 26.10 -13.00
C LYS A 91 -23.96 27.60 -13.20
N THR A 92 -22.75 28.11 -13.35
CA THR A 92 -22.46 29.44 -13.86
C THR A 92 -23.21 29.63 -15.19
N LYS A 93 -24.23 30.50 -15.18
CA LYS A 93 -24.94 30.98 -16.37
C LYS A 93 -23.92 31.57 -17.35
N LYS A 94 -23.53 30.81 -18.38
CA LYS A 94 -22.95 31.38 -19.59
C LYS A 94 -24.05 32.14 -20.33
N THR A 95 -23.94 33.45 -20.31
CA THR A 95 -24.70 34.35 -21.18
C THR A 95 -24.11 34.28 -22.59
N ASP A 96 -24.68 33.47 -23.46
CA ASP A 96 -24.44 33.58 -24.91
C ASP A 96 -25.57 34.40 -25.55
N ARG A 97 -25.19 35.57 -26.07
CA ARG A 97 -26.01 36.42 -26.94
C ARG A 97 -25.69 36.10 -28.40
N GLN A 98 -26.78 36.00 -29.18
CA GLN A 98 -26.89 36.15 -30.66
C GLN A 98 -26.31 35.01 -31.50
N GLY A 99 -27.03 34.45 -32.49
CA GLY A 99 -28.33 34.77 -33.07
C GLY A 99 -28.59 33.92 -34.34
N SER A 100 -29.71 34.19 -35.01
CA SER A 100 -30.13 33.71 -36.35
C SER A 100 -30.81 32.33 -36.39
N GLU A 101 -32.14 32.29 -36.30
CA GLU A 101 -33.09 32.17 -37.43
C GLU A 101 -33.14 30.79 -38.10
N GLY A 102 -34.28 30.11 -37.93
CA GLY A 102 -34.67 28.92 -38.68
C GLY A 102 -35.97 28.34 -38.15
N LYS A 103 -37.00 28.36 -39.00
CA LYS A 103 -38.41 28.04 -38.73
C LYS A 103 -38.67 26.51 -38.66
N ASP A 104 -39.94 26.20 -38.36
CA ASP A 104 -40.70 24.95 -38.58
C ASP A 104 -40.58 23.87 -37.48
N SER A 105 -41.63 23.17 -37.03
CA SER A 105 -43.10 23.21 -37.21
C SER A 105 -43.74 22.14 -36.29
N GLY A 106 -45.02 22.30 -35.93
CA GLY A 106 -45.91 21.27 -35.34
C GLY A 106 -46.19 21.48 -33.84
N VAL A 107 -47.35 21.96 -33.36
CA VAL A 107 -48.74 21.42 -33.44
C VAL A 107 -48.78 19.97 -32.95
N ASP A 108 -49.45 19.56 -31.87
CA ASP A 108 -50.87 19.75 -31.45
C ASP A 108 -50.95 19.53 -29.91
N VAL A 109 -51.52 20.38 -29.04
CA VAL A 109 -52.95 20.66 -28.68
C VAL A 109 -53.63 19.60 -27.80
N SER A 110 -54.42 20.13 -26.85
CA SER A 110 -55.47 19.57 -25.97
C SER A 110 -55.02 19.18 -24.57
N ALA A 111 -55.68 19.58 -23.48
CA ALA A 111 -56.84 20.43 -23.22
C ALA A 111 -56.76 20.73 -21.70
N ASP A 112 -56.74 21.98 -21.26
CA ASP A 112 -57.89 22.85 -20.93
C ASP A 112 -58.65 22.43 -19.65
N ASN A 113 -58.94 23.49 -18.88
CA ASN A 113 -59.85 23.68 -17.74
C ASN A 113 -59.28 23.44 -16.34
N ASP A 114 -59.50 24.29 -15.34
CA ASP A 114 -60.13 25.63 -15.16
C ASP A 114 -59.67 26.03 -13.73
N GLU A 115 -59.13 27.24 -13.52
CA GLU A 115 -59.75 28.38 -12.82
C GLU A 115 -59.75 28.31 -11.27
N ASP A 116 -59.73 29.51 -10.67
CA ASP A 116 -59.83 29.89 -9.26
C ASP A 116 -58.51 29.78 -8.44
N ASP A 117 -57.69 30.83 -8.36
CA ASP A 117 -57.87 32.17 -7.76
C ASP A 117 -57.80 32.16 -6.22
N ASP A 118 -57.11 33.18 -5.73
CA ASP A 118 -57.11 33.71 -4.37
C ASP A 118 -56.16 33.20 -3.25
N GLU A 119 -55.32 34.16 -2.88
CA GLU A 119 -55.02 34.63 -1.52
C GLU A 119 -53.81 34.09 -0.74
N TYR A 120 -52.81 34.96 -0.70
CA TYR A 120 -51.70 35.01 0.24
C TYR A 120 -52.17 35.45 1.63
N VAL A 121 -51.94 34.62 2.65
CA VAL A 121 -51.89 35.02 4.06
C VAL A 121 -50.74 34.25 4.74
N PRO A 122 -49.81 34.91 5.46
CA PRO A 122 -48.82 34.24 6.29
C PRO A 122 -49.41 33.99 7.68
N ASP A 123 -49.35 32.75 8.17
CA ASP A 123 -49.72 32.42 9.56
C ASP A 123 -48.63 31.59 10.23
N ASP A 124 -48.25 32.12 11.37
CA ASP A 124 -47.28 31.73 12.36
C ASP A 124 -47.80 30.60 13.24
N GLY A 125 -47.04 29.51 13.33
CA GLY A 125 -47.41 28.38 14.17
C GLY A 125 -46.26 27.44 14.41
N GLU A 126 -45.57 27.64 15.54
CA GLU A 126 -44.60 26.71 16.09
C GLU A 126 -45.12 25.27 16.11
N SER A 127 -44.28 24.34 15.64
CA SER A 127 -44.43 22.91 15.93
C SER A 127 -43.03 22.33 16.04
N ILE A 128 -42.56 22.24 17.29
CA ILE A 128 -41.36 21.51 17.69
C ILE A 128 -41.58 20.03 17.35
N PRO A 129 -40.77 19.38 16.50
CA PRO A 129 -40.71 17.93 16.48
C PRO A 129 -39.86 17.47 17.66
N SER A 130 -40.48 16.68 18.50
CA SER A 130 -39.92 15.96 19.64
C SER A 130 -38.57 15.31 19.33
N ALA A 131 -37.66 15.38 20.30
CA ALA A 131 -36.36 14.71 20.30
C ALA A 131 -36.47 13.24 19.86
N PRO A 132 -35.53 12.71 19.05
CA PRO A 132 -35.39 11.28 18.91
C PRO A 132 -34.98 10.70 20.26
N GLU A 133 -35.71 9.68 20.69
CA GLU A 133 -35.32 8.81 21.79
C GLU A 133 -33.94 8.23 21.51
N GLU A 134 -33.09 8.22 22.55
CA GLU A 134 -31.80 7.55 22.58
C GLU A 134 -31.98 6.06 22.21
N ALA A 135 -31.84 5.74 20.93
CA ALA A 135 -31.47 4.40 20.50
C ALA A 135 -29.97 4.27 20.81
N GLY A 136 -29.61 3.22 21.55
CA GLY A 136 -28.21 2.95 21.89
C GLY A 136 -27.35 2.95 20.64
N GLU A 137 -26.28 3.72 20.67
CA GLU A 137 -25.22 3.71 19.66
C GLU A 137 -24.53 2.35 19.73
N ASP A 138 -25.04 1.36 18.97
CA ASP A 138 -24.16 0.34 18.42
C ASP A 138 -23.22 1.11 17.49
N VAL A 139 -21.98 1.31 17.92
CA VAL A 139 -20.97 2.00 17.10
C VAL A 139 -20.69 1.09 15.91
N ASP A 140 -21.26 1.41 14.75
CA ASP A 140 -21.12 0.62 13.52
C ASP A 140 -19.62 0.46 13.18
N GLN A 141 -19.17 -0.80 13.02
CA GLN A 141 -17.78 -1.12 12.69
C GLN A 141 -17.39 -0.58 11.31
N ASP A 142 -16.22 0.05 11.16
CA ASP A 142 -15.72 0.51 9.85
C ASP A 142 -15.20 -0.64 8.96
N SER A 143 -15.08 -0.39 7.65
CA SER A 143 -14.68 -1.41 6.68
C SER A 143 -13.26 -1.92 6.93
N ALA A 144 -12.36 -1.06 7.40
CA ALA A 144 -10.97 -1.40 7.68
C ALA A 144 -10.85 -2.42 8.83
N SER A 145 -11.60 -2.19 9.91
CA SER A 145 -11.70 -3.04 11.10
C SER A 145 -12.36 -4.38 10.76
N ALA A 146 -13.50 -4.36 10.07
CA ALA A 146 -14.19 -5.58 9.64
C ALA A 146 -13.30 -6.43 8.71
N GLY A 147 -12.58 -5.79 7.79
CA GLY A 147 -11.63 -6.45 6.91
C GLY A 147 -10.45 -7.04 7.67
N LEU A 148 -9.95 -6.35 8.71
CA LEU A 148 -8.87 -6.85 9.56
C LEU A 148 -9.28 -8.12 10.31
N GLU A 149 -10.50 -8.14 10.87
CA GLU A 149 -11.03 -9.33 11.54
C GLU A 149 -11.11 -10.53 10.62
N LEU A 150 -11.62 -10.35 9.39
CA LEU A 150 -11.70 -11.44 8.41
C LEU A 150 -10.31 -11.95 8.03
N ARG A 151 -9.36 -11.07 7.75
CA ARG A 151 -7.98 -11.46 7.45
C ARG A 151 -7.33 -12.20 8.61
N ASN A 152 -7.50 -11.73 9.84
CA ASN A 152 -6.97 -12.38 11.03
C ASN A 152 -7.59 -13.76 11.24
N TRP A 153 -8.89 -13.92 10.97
CA TRP A 153 -9.57 -15.22 11.02
C TRP A 153 -8.98 -16.21 10.01
N ILE A 154 -8.71 -15.76 8.78
CA ILE A 154 -8.03 -16.58 7.75
C ILE A 154 -6.61 -16.96 8.21
N LEU A 155 -5.81 -15.99 8.64
CA LEU A 155 -4.41 -16.19 9.04
C LEU A 155 -4.26 -17.07 10.28
N ALA A 156 -5.20 -17.02 11.22
CA ALA A 156 -5.19 -17.87 12.41
C ALA A 156 -5.15 -19.36 12.04
N SER A 157 -5.83 -19.77 10.96
CA SER A 157 -5.81 -21.15 10.49
C SER A 157 -4.46 -21.60 9.90
N LEU A 158 -3.62 -20.65 9.46
CA LEU A 158 -2.28 -20.89 8.95
C LEU A 158 -1.19 -20.87 10.04
N SER A 159 -1.53 -20.55 11.29
CA SER A 159 -0.54 -20.43 12.37
C SER A 159 0.40 -21.64 12.51
N PRO A 160 -0.07 -22.91 12.46
CA PRO A 160 0.83 -24.08 12.53
C PRO A 160 1.80 -24.18 11.33
N ILE A 161 1.33 -23.78 10.15
CA ILE A 161 2.13 -23.81 8.92
C ILE A 161 3.20 -22.72 8.99
N THR A 162 2.79 -21.49 9.27
CA THR A 162 3.69 -20.33 9.35
C THR A 162 4.73 -20.48 10.46
N ALA A 163 4.39 -21.11 11.60
CA ALA A 163 5.35 -21.43 12.64
C ALA A 163 6.49 -22.36 12.16
N THR A 164 6.26 -23.14 11.10
CA THR A 164 7.25 -24.06 10.53
C THR A 164 7.95 -23.46 9.32
N SER A 165 7.18 -22.95 8.35
CA SER A 165 7.72 -22.48 7.06
C SER A 165 8.19 -21.02 7.08
N ALA A 166 7.65 -20.21 7.99
CA ALA A 166 7.89 -18.77 8.08
C ALA A 166 8.04 -18.32 9.54
N PRO A 167 8.96 -18.92 10.33
CA PRO A 167 9.05 -18.63 11.75
C PRO A 167 9.56 -17.20 12.01
N PRO A 168 9.18 -16.55 13.13
CA PRO A 168 9.61 -15.17 13.43
C PRO A 168 11.12 -14.96 13.53
N ASN A 169 11.88 -16.03 13.78
CA ASN A 169 13.35 -16.02 13.85
C ASN A 169 14.02 -16.42 12.54
N ARG A 170 13.28 -16.46 11.42
CA ARG A 170 13.86 -16.63 10.10
C ARG A 170 14.79 -15.45 9.84
N GLU A 171 16.02 -15.76 9.42
CA GLU A 171 16.96 -14.73 8.96
C GLU A 171 16.37 -14.00 7.75
N PRO A 172 16.30 -12.65 7.78
CA PRO A 172 15.77 -11.88 6.67
C PRO A 172 16.49 -12.20 5.37
N GLU A 173 15.74 -12.44 4.30
CA GLU A 173 16.33 -12.67 3.00
C GLU A 173 16.47 -11.37 2.22
N GLU A 174 17.72 -11.01 1.89
CA GLU A 174 17.95 -9.97 0.88
C GLU A 174 17.24 -10.34 -0.42
N SER A 175 16.40 -9.43 -0.90
CA SER A 175 15.64 -9.58 -2.13
C SER A 175 15.81 -8.36 -3.02
N THR A 176 15.93 -8.60 -4.31
CA THR A 176 15.75 -7.53 -5.28
C THR A 176 14.29 -7.10 -5.32
N LEU A 177 14.01 -5.89 -5.81
CA LEU A 177 12.66 -5.39 -6.04
C LEU A 177 11.89 -6.33 -7.00
N TYR A 178 12.59 -7.01 -7.91
CA TYR A 178 12.02 -8.09 -8.72
C TYR A 178 11.56 -9.29 -7.89
N GLU A 179 12.47 -9.86 -7.11
CA GLU A 179 12.22 -11.04 -6.28
C GLU A 179 11.16 -10.77 -5.21
N TRP A 180 11.10 -9.56 -4.65
CA TRP A 180 10.10 -9.20 -3.67
C TRP A 180 8.67 -9.31 -4.23
N TYR A 181 8.44 -8.91 -5.48
CA TYR A 181 7.13 -9.03 -6.15
C TYR A 181 6.89 -10.39 -6.83
N HIS A 182 7.92 -11.11 -7.23
CA HIS A 182 7.81 -12.40 -7.96
C HIS A 182 8.25 -13.61 -7.11
N GLY A 183 8.30 -13.45 -5.78
CA GLY A 183 8.71 -14.51 -4.87
C GLY A 183 7.83 -15.76 -4.98
N PRO A 184 8.38 -16.95 -4.65
CA PRO A 184 7.60 -18.19 -4.62
C PRO A 184 6.35 -18.03 -3.76
N THR A 185 5.21 -18.49 -4.28
CA THR A 185 3.90 -18.39 -3.60
C THR A 185 3.40 -19.78 -3.26
N TYR A 186 3.05 -19.99 -1.98
CA TYR A 186 2.39 -21.22 -1.54
C TYR A 186 0.88 -21.00 -1.52
N PHE A 187 0.16 -21.78 -2.33
CA PHE A 187 -1.27 -21.65 -2.52
C PHE A 187 -2.03 -22.57 -1.56
N TYR A 188 -2.98 -22.02 -0.81
CA TYR A 188 -3.81 -22.76 0.12
C TYR A 188 -5.29 -22.50 -0.16
N THR A 189 -6.10 -23.53 0.04
CA THR A 189 -7.55 -23.38 0.14
C THR A 189 -7.99 -23.83 1.54
N LEU A 190 -8.86 -23.05 2.17
CA LEU A 190 -9.41 -23.40 3.47
C LEU A 190 -10.58 -24.36 3.33
N HIS A 191 -10.55 -25.42 4.13
CA HIS A 191 -11.62 -26.40 4.25
C HIS A 191 -11.95 -26.63 5.72
N ILE A 192 -13.12 -27.18 6.02
CA ILE A 192 -13.45 -27.62 7.38
C ILE A 192 -13.26 -29.13 7.46
N THR A 193 -12.30 -29.56 8.27
CA THR A 193 -11.97 -30.96 8.49
C THR A 193 -12.02 -31.24 9.99
N SER A 194 -12.81 -32.25 10.38
CA SER A 194 -12.86 -32.73 11.77
C SER A 194 -13.17 -31.66 12.83
N GLY A 195 -14.07 -30.71 12.56
CA GLY A 195 -14.41 -29.66 13.55
C GLY A 195 -13.57 -28.39 13.47
N ALA A 196 -12.56 -28.33 12.58
CA ALA A 196 -11.62 -27.22 12.53
C ALA A 196 -11.41 -26.70 11.10
N LEU A 197 -11.09 -25.41 11.00
CA LEU A 197 -10.62 -24.80 9.76
C LEU A 197 -9.21 -25.30 9.46
N SER A 198 -9.04 -25.95 8.33
CA SER A 198 -7.81 -26.62 7.92
C SER A 198 -7.37 -26.10 6.55
N PRO A 199 -6.19 -25.47 6.45
CA PRO A 199 -5.59 -25.13 5.16
C PRO A 199 -5.12 -26.40 4.44
N THR A 200 -5.39 -26.49 3.14
CA THR A 200 -4.89 -27.54 2.25
C THR A 200 -4.01 -26.92 1.18
N LEU A 201 -2.76 -27.39 1.08
CA LEU A 201 -1.82 -26.94 0.06
C LEU A 201 -2.32 -27.37 -1.33
N VAL A 202 -2.34 -26.42 -2.25
CA VAL A 202 -2.72 -26.60 -3.65
C VAL A 202 -1.45 -26.62 -4.49
N GLU A 203 -1.39 -27.54 -5.46
CA GLU A 203 -0.30 -27.58 -6.43
C GLU A 203 -0.27 -26.28 -7.25
N THR A 204 0.91 -25.68 -7.37
CA THR A 204 1.10 -24.47 -8.17
C THR A 204 0.81 -24.76 -9.64
N THR A 205 -0.18 -24.06 -10.19
CA THR A 205 -0.49 -24.10 -11.62
C THR A 205 -0.12 -22.78 -12.32
N PRO A 206 0.10 -22.78 -13.65
CA PRO A 206 0.38 -21.55 -14.40
C PRO A 206 -0.71 -20.49 -14.26
N GLU A 207 -1.97 -20.90 -14.06
CA GLU A 207 -3.10 -19.99 -13.84
C GLU A 207 -2.99 -19.26 -12.50
N LEU A 208 -2.61 -19.97 -11.43
CA LEU A 208 -2.39 -19.40 -10.11
C LEU A 208 -1.18 -18.44 -10.12
N GLU A 209 -0.09 -18.81 -10.80
CA GLU A 209 1.05 -17.90 -11.00
C GLU A 209 0.65 -16.64 -11.78
N ALA A 210 -0.17 -16.79 -12.82
CA ALA A 210 -0.66 -15.66 -13.61
C ALA A 210 -1.58 -14.72 -12.80
N GLN A 211 -2.33 -15.24 -11.83
CA GLN A 211 -3.13 -14.43 -10.91
C GLN A 211 -2.23 -13.57 -10.01
N ILE A 212 -1.17 -14.15 -9.42
CA ILE A 212 -0.21 -13.39 -8.62
C ILE A 212 0.52 -12.35 -9.46
N GLU A 213 0.92 -12.72 -10.68
CA GLU A 213 1.56 -11.81 -11.65
C GLU A 213 0.65 -10.63 -12.03
N ALA A 214 -0.67 -10.80 -12.02
CA ALA A 214 -1.62 -9.73 -12.31
C ALA A 214 -1.72 -8.69 -11.18
N LEU A 215 -1.34 -9.05 -9.94
CA LEU A 215 -1.31 -8.14 -8.79
C LEU A 215 -0.08 -7.22 -8.79
N VAL A 216 0.88 -7.48 -9.68
CA VAL A 216 2.14 -6.76 -9.74
C VAL A 216 1.91 -5.35 -10.32
N PRO A 217 2.37 -4.27 -9.67
CA PRO A 217 2.17 -2.89 -10.13
C PRO A 217 2.69 -2.64 -11.55
N ARG A 218 1.79 -2.21 -12.44
CA ARG A 218 2.09 -1.95 -13.86
C ARG A 218 1.19 -0.86 -14.43
N MET A 219 1.79 0.18 -15.00
CA MET A 219 1.07 1.22 -15.73
C MET A 219 1.71 1.46 -17.11
N LYS A 220 0.88 1.53 -18.15
CA LYS A 220 1.32 1.93 -19.49
C LYS A 220 1.71 3.41 -19.50
N VAL A 221 2.91 3.68 -19.98
CA VAL A 221 3.46 5.04 -20.03
C VAL A 221 3.18 5.68 -21.39
N PRO A 222 2.50 6.85 -21.44
CA PRO A 222 2.32 7.62 -22.66
C PRO A 222 3.65 7.97 -23.34
N LYS A 223 3.69 7.99 -24.68
CA LYS A 223 4.90 8.25 -25.48
C LYS A 223 5.68 9.49 -25.02
N TYR A 224 4.98 10.59 -24.70
CA TYR A 224 5.63 11.84 -24.29
C TYR A 224 6.46 11.70 -23.01
N MET A 225 6.12 10.76 -22.11
CA MET A 225 6.85 10.48 -20.87
C MET A 225 8.04 9.54 -21.08
N GLN A 226 7.97 8.67 -22.10
CA GLN A 226 9.06 7.75 -22.44
C GLN A 226 10.32 8.52 -22.90
N ASP A 227 10.12 9.70 -23.48
CA ASP A 227 11.17 10.60 -23.96
C ASP A 227 11.78 11.48 -22.86
N TYR A 228 11.33 11.34 -21.61
CA TYR A 228 11.93 12.07 -20.50
C TYR A 228 13.38 11.64 -20.29
N LYS A 229 14.26 12.62 -20.04
CA LYS A 229 15.69 12.39 -19.75
C LYS A 229 15.91 11.88 -18.32
N LEU A 230 15.24 10.78 -17.99
CA LEU A 230 15.34 10.08 -16.71
C LEU A 230 15.78 8.63 -16.96
N PRO A 231 16.59 8.05 -16.07
CA PRO A 231 16.97 6.65 -16.15
C PRO A 231 15.74 5.75 -15.97
N TRP A 232 15.79 4.60 -16.64
CA TRP A 232 14.88 3.49 -16.45
C TRP A 232 15.70 2.33 -15.87
N LEU A 233 15.53 2.06 -14.59
CA LEU A 233 16.26 1.02 -13.88
C LEU A 233 15.48 -0.30 -13.92
N ASN A 234 16.21 -1.42 -13.98
CA ASN A 234 15.60 -2.72 -13.89
C ASN A 234 15.31 -3.06 -12.42
N ALA A 235 14.15 -3.66 -12.13
CA ALA A 235 13.81 -4.09 -10.79
C ALA A 235 14.81 -5.11 -10.18
N ASN A 236 15.56 -5.85 -11.00
CA ASN A 236 16.62 -6.75 -10.52
C ASN A 236 17.90 -6.02 -10.07
N ASP A 237 18.08 -4.75 -10.46
CA ASP A 237 19.25 -3.96 -10.09
C ASP A 237 19.04 -3.20 -8.77
N LEU A 238 17.84 -3.29 -8.20
CA LEU A 238 17.40 -2.58 -7.00
C LEU A 238 17.21 -3.60 -5.87
N SER A 239 17.94 -3.45 -4.78
CA SER A 239 17.79 -4.29 -3.58
C SER A 239 16.83 -3.62 -2.60
N VAL A 240 15.86 -4.34 -2.06
CA VAL A 240 14.93 -3.83 -1.05
C VAL A 240 15.68 -3.62 0.26
N GLN A 241 15.50 -2.45 0.89
CA GLN A 241 16.12 -2.11 2.19
C GLN A 241 15.11 -2.02 3.33
N SER A 242 13.84 -1.82 2.98
CA SER A 242 12.76 -1.64 3.93
C SER A 242 11.40 -1.79 3.27
N GLU A 243 10.39 -2.18 4.03
CA GLU A 243 9.00 -2.28 3.58
C GLU A 243 8.15 -1.14 4.14
N VAL A 244 7.06 -0.85 3.43
CA VAL A 244 5.93 -0.02 3.85
C VAL A 244 4.77 -0.97 4.05
N SER A 245 4.23 -1.02 5.27
CA SER A 245 3.13 -1.91 5.63
C SER A 245 1.76 -1.21 5.61
N MET A 246 1.74 0.12 5.70
CA MET A 246 0.52 0.93 5.77
C MET A 246 0.54 2.10 4.77
N PRO A 247 -0.60 2.47 4.18
CA PRO A 247 -1.79 1.62 4.11
C PRO A 247 -1.49 0.32 3.34
N PRO A 248 -2.25 -0.77 3.56
CA PRO A 248 -2.18 -1.93 2.70
C PRO A 248 -2.57 -1.55 1.26
N PRO A 249 -2.06 -2.26 0.24
CA PRO A 249 -1.15 -3.39 0.36
C PRO A 249 0.28 -2.95 0.67
N ALA A 250 0.98 -3.77 1.44
CA ALA A 250 2.39 -3.52 1.71
C ALA A 250 3.21 -3.52 0.42
N HIS A 251 4.28 -2.74 0.40
CA HIS A 251 5.21 -2.68 -0.74
C HIS A 251 6.62 -2.29 -0.28
N PRO A 252 7.65 -2.48 -1.13
CA PRO A 252 8.98 -1.97 -0.85
C PRO A 252 8.98 -0.44 -0.74
N GLY A 253 9.69 0.11 0.25
CA GLY A 253 9.87 1.55 0.43
C GLY A 253 11.23 2.00 -0.07
N GLN A 254 12.26 1.96 0.79
CA GLN A 254 13.64 2.26 0.38
C GLN A 254 14.26 1.13 -0.43
N VAL A 255 14.94 1.50 -1.51
CA VAL A 255 15.69 0.58 -2.38
C VAL A 255 17.10 1.08 -2.64
N LEU A 256 18.05 0.15 -2.72
CA LEU A 256 19.45 0.41 -3.01
C LEU A 256 19.78 -0.01 -4.44
N HIS A 257 20.25 0.94 -5.25
CA HIS A 257 20.78 0.61 -6.57
C HIS A 257 22.25 0.19 -6.47
N THR A 258 22.49 -1.11 -6.55
CA THR A 258 23.84 -1.69 -6.57
C THR A 258 24.32 -1.77 -8.01
N SER A 259 25.01 -0.74 -8.48
CA SER A 259 25.60 -0.75 -9.82
C SER A 259 26.73 -1.80 -9.90
N SER A 260 26.39 -3.00 -10.36
CA SER A 260 27.34 -4.09 -10.55
C SER A 260 28.32 -3.78 -11.69
N SER A 261 29.43 -3.10 -11.37
CA SER A 261 30.71 -3.03 -12.10
C SER A 261 30.72 -2.57 -13.57
N SER A 262 31.30 -1.39 -13.83
CA SER A 262 32.34 -1.22 -14.87
C SER A 262 32.82 0.23 -14.96
N SER A 263 33.61 0.68 -13.99
CA SER A 263 34.73 1.61 -14.22
C SER A 263 35.46 1.85 -12.91
N SER A 264 36.76 2.02 -13.01
CA SER A 264 37.78 2.18 -11.97
C SER A 264 37.65 3.47 -11.15
N SER A 265 36.43 3.87 -10.80
CA SER A 265 36.07 5.04 -10.02
C SER A 265 34.82 4.66 -9.23
N GLY A 266 34.98 4.55 -7.91
CA GLY A 266 34.05 3.91 -6.96
C GLY A 266 32.57 4.01 -7.34
N GLY A 267 31.92 2.84 -7.48
CA GLY A 267 30.49 2.76 -7.63
C GLY A 267 29.83 3.39 -6.40
N SER A 268 29.05 4.43 -6.61
CA SER A 268 28.20 5.00 -5.56
C SER A 268 26.97 4.10 -5.44
N ASN A 269 26.82 3.45 -4.29
CA ASN A 269 25.53 2.92 -3.88
C ASN A 269 24.60 4.11 -3.68
N GLU A 270 23.54 4.20 -4.47
CA GLU A 270 22.54 5.26 -4.36
C GLU A 270 21.25 4.67 -3.81
N THR A 271 20.71 5.31 -2.76
CA THR A 271 19.45 4.91 -2.14
C THR A 271 18.33 5.79 -2.67
N TYR A 272 17.21 5.17 -3.01
CA TYR A 272 16.01 5.84 -3.46
C TYR A 272 14.82 5.40 -2.63
N PHE A 273 13.77 6.22 -2.68
CA PHE A 273 12.44 5.80 -2.27
C PHE A 273 11.68 5.27 -3.49
N PHE A 274 11.18 4.03 -3.42
CA PHE A 274 10.38 3.41 -4.47
C PHE A 274 8.89 3.65 -4.18
N LYS A 275 8.20 4.33 -5.10
CA LYS A 275 6.74 4.50 -5.07
C LYS A 275 6.11 3.63 -6.17
N PRO A 276 5.38 2.55 -5.86
CA PRO A 276 4.71 1.75 -6.89
C PRO A 276 3.64 2.57 -7.62
N VAL A 277 3.36 2.23 -8.87
CA VAL A 277 2.22 2.83 -9.59
C VAL A 277 0.91 2.14 -9.24
N VAL A 278 -0.17 2.91 -9.14
CA VAL A 278 -1.53 2.40 -9.00
C VAL A 278 -2.16 2.36 -10.39
N SER A 279 -2.42 1.17 -10.93
CA SER A 279 -2.93 0.97 -12.30
C SER A 279 -4.33 1.56 -12.51
N GLU A 280 -5.11 1.60 -11.44
CA GLU A 280 -6.50 2.05 -11.38
C GLU A 280 -6.58 3.59 -11.39
N GLN A 281 -5.51 4.26 -10.98
CA GLN A 281 -5.42 5.73 -10.88
C GLN A 281 -4.30 6.31 -11.78
N PRO A 282 -4.30 6.02 -13.10
CA PRO A 282 -3.20 6.40 -13.97
C PRO A 282 -3.05 7.92 -14.13
N ASP A 283 -4.12 8.68 -13.93
CA ASP A 283 -4.09 10.14 -14.05
C ASP A 283 -3.44 10.80 -12.83
N SER A 284 -3.64 10.24 -11.62
CA SER A 284 -2.94 10.66 -10.40
C SER A 284 -1.43 10.47 -10.54
N VAL A 285 -0.99 9.27 -10.97
CA VAL A 285 0.44 9.00 -11.21
C VAL A 285 1.04 9.94 -12.28
N LYS A 286 0.32 10.22 -13.37
CA LYS A 286 0.77 11.17 -14.40
C LYS A 286 0.85 12.59 -13.86
N ARG A 287 -0.11 13.02 -13.04
CA ARG A 287 -0.14 14.33 -12.40
C ARG A 287 1.09 14.51 -11.52
N GLU A 288 1.38 13.55 -10.66
CA GLU A 288 2.54 13.58 -9.76
C GLU A 288 3.85 13.72 -10.55
N ILE A 289 4.05 12.88 -11.57
CA ILE A 289 5.25 12.94 -12.42
C ILE A 289 5.38 14.31 -13.09
N ASN A 290 4.28 14.90 -13.56
CA ASN A 290 4.28 16.21 -14.20
C ASN A 290 4.64 17.32 -13.22
N ILE A 291 4.08 17.30 -12.00
CA ILE A 291 4.35 18.30 -10.95
C ILE A 291 5.80 18.20 -10.47
N LEU A 292 6.29 17.00 -10.12
CA LEU A 292 7.68 16.80 -9.70
C LEU A 292 8.68 17.31 -10.74
N ARG A 293 8.41 17.06 -12.03
CA ARG A 293 9.25 17.55 -13.12
C ARG A 293 9.12 19.05 -13.39
N LYS A 294 7.98 19.66 -13.07
CA LYS A 294 7.81 21.11 -13.13
C LYS A 294 8.62 21.74 -12.01
N LEU A 295 8.50 21.26 -10.78
CA LEU A 295 9.26 21.72 -9.62
C LEU A 295 10.77 21.59 -9.81
N ASP A 296 11.26 20.49 -10.38
CA ASP A 296 12.70 20.29 -10.64
C ASP A 296 13.32 21.36 -11.57
N LYS A 297 12.49 21.99 -12.42
CA LYS A 297 12.91 23.07 -13.33
C LYS A 297 12.75 24.47 -12.72
N LEU A 298 12.02 24.59 -11.62
CA LEU A 298 11.79 25.85 -10.94
C LEU A 298 12.92 26.09 -9.93
N ASN A 299 13.37 27.35 -9.84
CA ASN A 299 14.32 27.76 -8.81
C ASN A 299 13.54 28.22 -7.57
N VAL A 300 12.88 27.25 -6.93
CA VAL A 300 12.03 27.46 -5.75
C VAL A 300 12.72 26.87 -4.53
N ASP A 301 12.67 27.59 -3.42
CA ASP A 301 13.12 27.14 -2.10
C ASP A 301 12.05 26.25 -1.42
N ILE A 302 11.81 25.09 -2.02
CA ILE A 302 10.87 24.07 -1.53
C ILE A 302 11.62 22.75 -1.47
N LYS A 303 11.53 22.02 -0.36
CA LYS A 303 12.00 20.64 -0.26
C LYS A 303 10.88 19.69 -0.67
N PHE A 304 11.14 18.91 -1.70
CA PHE A 304 10.25 17.87 -2.24
C PHE A 304 11.12 16.74 -2.79
N PRO A 305 10.64 15.48 -2.76
CA PRO A 305 11.43 14.36 -3.23
C PRO A 305 11.52 14.38 -4.76
N ARG A 306 12.71 14.65 -5.31
CA ARG A 306 12.88 14.76 -6.77
C ARG A 306 12.66 13.41 -7.44
N LEU A 307 12.01 13.42 -8.61
CA LEU A 307 11.89 12.24 -9.46
C LEU A 307 13.26 11.91 -10.09
N ARG A 308 13.88 10.82 -9.62
CA ARG A 308 15.22 10.37 -10.04
C ARG A 308 15.16 9.38 -11.19
N GLY A 309 14.08 8.63 -11.36
CA GLY A 309 13.95 7.64 -12.42
C GLY A 309 12.64 6.87 -12.42
N PHE A 310 12.55 5.92 -13.35
CA PHE A 310 11.46 4.96 -13.44
C PHE A 310 12.00 3.55 -13.22
N VAL A 311 11.16 2.66 -12.67
CA VAL A 311 11.46 1.24 -12.56
C VAL A 311 10.69 0.47 -13.63
N ALA A 312 11.36 -0.46 -14.31
CA ALA A 312 10.74 -1.41 -15.22
C ALA A 312 11.15 -2.85 -14.89
N TRP A 313 10.26 -3.79 -15.20
CA TRP A 313 10.50 -5.22 -15.03
C TRP A 313 11.56 -5.76 -16.00
N ALA A 314 11.50 -5.27 -17.24
CA ALA A 314 12.41 -5.65 -18.31
C ALA A 314 13.07 -4.39 -18.91
N LYS A 315 13.77 -4.54 -20.02
CA LYS A 315 14.38 -3.42 -20.78
C LYS A 315 13.34 -2.56 -21.53
N SER A 316 12.08 -2.54 -21.07
CA SER A 316 10.99 -1.80 -21.70
C SER A 316 10.90 -0.38 -21.15
N LYS A 317 10.45 0.55 -21.99
CA LYS A 317 10.05 1.92 -21.61
C LYS A 317 8.57 2.18 -21.81
N THR A 318 7.79 1.14 -22.08
CA THR A 318 6.35 1.28 -22.37
C THR A 318 5.49 1.08 -21.13
N GLU A 319 6.02 0.41 -20.12
CA GLU A 319 5.33 0.06 -18.88
C GLU A 319 6.25 0.35 -17.71
N VAL A 320 5.73 1.09 -16.75
CA VAL A 320 6.41 1.46 -15.52
C VAL A 320 5.83 0.64 -14.37
N MET A 321 6.71 0.16 -13.50
CA MET A 321 6.38 -0.51 -12.25
C MET A 321 6.19 0.50 -11.11
N GLY A 322 7.04 1.52 -11.09
CA GLY A 322 7.05 2.53 -10.04
C GLY A 322 8.03 3.65 -10.33
N LEU A 323 8.02 4.64 -9.46
CA LEU A 323 8.86 5.83 -9.49
C LEU A 323 10.03 5.66 -8.52
N LEU A 324 11.20 6.15 -8.90
CA LEU A 324 12.31 6.34 -7.98
C LEU A 324 12.35 7.81 -7.57
N LEU A 325 12.05 8.06 -6.31
CA LEU A 325 12.08 9.37 -5.68
C LEU A 325 13.35 9.52 -4.86
N GLU A 326 13.78 10.76 -4.68
CA GLU A 326 14.85 11.09 -3.74
C GLU A 326 14.51 10.59 -2.33
N ASN A 327 15.45 9.89 -1.72
CA ASN A 327 15.27 9.37 -0.38
C ASN A 327 15.33 10.51 0.65
N ILE A 328 14.30 10.61 1.49
CA ILE A 328 14.29 11.52 2.64
C ILE A 328 14.92 10.77 3.81
N GLU A 329 15.89 11.38 4.49
CA GLU A 329 16.62 10.74 5.59
C GLU A 329 15.77 10.73 6.87
N ALA A 330 15.52 9.54 7.43
CA ALA A 330 14.70 9.31 8.63
C ALA A 330 13.40 10.15 8.66
N PRO A 331 12.53 9.97 7.65
CA PRO A 331 11.38 10.84 7.48
C PRO A 331 10.31 10.53 8.54
N THR A 332 9.83 11.56 9.22
CA THR A 332 8.73 11.46 10.18
C THR A 332 7.51 12.24 9.67
N PRO A 333 6.32 11.61 9.54
CA PRO A 333 5.08 12.30 9.21
C PRO A 333 4.84 13.47 10.16
N LEU A 334 4.41 14.61 9.61
CA LEU A 334 4.12 15.78 10.46
C LEU A 334 3.01 15.46 11.48
N THR A 335 2.05 14.59 11.13
CA THR A 335 0.99 14.12 12.04
C THR A 335 1.53 13.54 13.34
N LYS A 336 2.64 12.77 13.31
CA LYS A 336 3.30 12.23 14.51
C LYS A 336 4.01 13.28 15.37
N LEU A 337 4.14 14.50 14.85
CA LEU A 337 4.82 15.63 15.48
C LEU A 337 3.84 16.73 15.91
N LEU A 338 2.53 16.56 15.64
CA LEU A 338 1.47 17.45 16.12
C LEU A 338 1.13 17.14 17.58
N LYS A 339 2.07 17.37 18.49
CA LYS A 339 1.86 17.16 19.92
C LYS A 339 2.56 18.21 20.78
N ALA A 340 1.98 18.53 21.93
CA ALA A 340 2.51 19.56 22.83
C ALA A 340 3.90 19.22 23.40
N SER A 341 4.28 17.92 23.43
CA SER A 341 5.62 17.48 23.82
C SER A 341 6.71 17.85 22.81
N VAL A 342 6.35 18.20 21.56
CA VAL A 342 7.29 18.72 20.55
C VAL A 342 7.53 20.21 20.78
N ASP A 343 8.81 20.58 20.72
CA ASP A 343 9.31 21.94 20.91
C ASP A 343 8.53 22.98 20.07
N GLU A 344 8.04 24.02 20.75
CA GLU A 344 7.17 25.06 20.16
C GLU A 344 7.86 25.82 19.04
N GLU A 345 9.17 26.09 19.16
CA GLU A 345 9.92 26.80 18.13
C GLU A 345 10.03 25.95 16.85
N LYS A 346 10.21 24.63 16.99
CA LYS A 346 10.16 23.72 15.82
C LYS A 346 8.79 23.73 15.14
N ARG A 347 7.71 23.59 15.92
CA ARG A 347 6.34 23.65 15.37
C ARG A 347 6.06 24.97 14.66
N ARG A 348 6.50 26.09 15.23
CA ARG A 348 6.42 27.43 14.62
C ARG A 348 7.16 27.48 13.29
N VAL A 349 8.40 26.98 13.23
CA VAL A 349 9.20 26.93 11.98
C VAL A 349 8.52 26.08 10.91
N TRP A 350 7.97 24.92 11.26
CA TRP A 350 7.24 24.07 10.30
C TRP A 350 5.95 24.74 9.81
N SER A 351 5.23 25.45 10.68
CA SER A 351 4.03 26.21 10.31
C SER A 351 4.32 27.34 9.33
N GLU A 352 5.45 28.05 9.51
CA GLU A 352 5.90 29.08 8.59
C GLU A 352 6.36 28.49 7.25
N LYS A 353 7.11 27.38 7.29
CA LYS A 353 7.57 26.69 6.08
C LYS A 353 6.43 26.08 5.28
N SER A 354 5.43 25.46 5.91
CA SER A 354 4.29 24.88 5.21
C SER A 354 3.52 25.95 4.42
N ALA A 355 3.26 27.11 5.03
CA ALA A 355 2.63 28.23 4.34
C ALA A 355 3.50 28.79 3.21
N ALA A 356 4.81 28.91 3.43
CA ALA A 356 5.72 29.34 2.38
C ALA A 356 5.71 28.36 1.19
N TYR A 357 5.69 27.06 1.45
CA TYR A 357 5.69 26.02 0.42
C TYR A 357 4.42 26.06 -0.42
N VAL A 358 3.24 26.03 0.22
CA VAL A 358 1.94 26.10 -0.48
C VAL A 358 1.84 27.37 -1.30
N LYS A 359 2.21 28.52 -0.71
CA LYS A 359 2.23 29.79 -1.43
C LYS A 359 3.14 29.73 -2.67
N MET A 360 4.33 29.15 -2.55
CA MET A 360 5.27 29.03 -3.67
C MET A 360 4.78 28.09 -4.76
N LEU A 361 4.04 27.03 -4.43
CA LEU A 361 3.35 26.19 -5.40
C LEU A 361 2.32 27.02 -6.19
N HIS A 362 1.45 27.75 -5.49
CA HIS A 362 0.39 28.56 -6.10
C HIS A 362 0.93 29.72 -6.94
N ASP A 363 2.00 30.39 -6.49
CA ASP A 363 2.70 31.44 -7.23
C ASP A 363 3.26 30.93 -8.58
N ASN A 364 3.49 29.61 -8.70
CA ASN A 364 3.97 28.94 -9.91
C ASN A 364 2.88 28.17 -10.65
N ASP A 365 1.60 28.43 -10.36
CA ASP A 365 0.44 27.74 -10.93
C ASP A 365 0.52 26.21 -10.74
N ILE A 366 0.89 25.78 -9.54
CA ILE A 366 0.87 24.39 -9.11
C ILE A 366 -0.14 24.29 -7.97
N ILE A 367 -1.14 23.43 -8.14
CA ILE A 367 -2.08 23.06 -7.07
C ILE A 367 -1.55 21.76 -6.47
N TRP A 368 -1.41 21.73 -5.15
CA TRP A 368 -0.94 20.54 -4.43
C TRP A 368 -1.98 19.43 -4.54
N GLY A 369 -3.21 19.72 -4.12
CA GLY A 369 -4.40 18.93 -4.40
C GLY A 369 -4.68 17.79 -3.42
N ASP A 370 -3.89 17.63 -2.37
CA ASP A 370 -4.20 16.76 -1.23
C ASP A 370 -3.55 17.33 0.03
N ALA A 371 -4.03 18.50 0.47
CA ALA A 371 -3.44 19.24 1.56
C ALA A 371 -3.79 18.63 2.92
N LYS A 372 -2.86 17.87 3.49
CA LYS A 372 -2.95 17.25 4.82
C LYS A 372 -1.59 17.20 5.51
N ALA A 373 -1.60 17.12 6.84
CA ALA A 373 -0.35 17.06 7.61
C ALA A 373 0.47 15.82 7.25
N ASP A 374 -0.16 14.70 6.91
CA ASP A 374 0.53 13.48 6.47
C ASP A 374 1.40 13.73 5.23
N ASN A 375 0.97 14.59 4.31
CA ASN A 375 1.75 14.88 3.10
C ASN A 375 2.89 15.88 3.35
N PHE A 376 3.19 16.17 4.63
CA PHE A 376 4.45 16.78 5.07
C PHE A 376 5.29 15.77 5.87
N MET A 377 6.59 15.72 5.56
CA MET A 377 7.58 14.94 6.30
C MET A 377 8.61 15.86 6.95
N VAL A 378 9.10 15.51 8.13
CA VAL A 378 10.26 16.13 8.76
C VAL A 378 11.43 15.16 8.68
N ASP A 379 12.57 15.60 8.14
CA ASP A 379 13.77 14.78 8.01
C ASP A 379 14.63 14.78 9.29
N ALA A 380 15.73 14.01 9.27
CA ALA A 380 16.71 13.92 10.37
C ALA A 380 17.35 15.26 10.79
N HIS A 381 17.15 16.33 10.02
CA HIS A 381 17.70 17.67 10.25
C HIS A 381 16.61 18.69 10.61
N ASP A 382 15.42 18.23 11.01
CA ASP A 382 14.26 19.06 11.32
C ASP A 382 13.74 19.89 10.12
N GLU A 383 14.13 19.52 8.90
CA GLU A 383 13.68 20.22 7.69
C GLU A 383 12.35 19.63 7.20
N LEU A 384 11.42 20.52 6.86
CA LEU A 384 10.10 20.16 6.32
C LEU A 384 10.21 19.81 4.83
N TRP A 385 9.57 18.73 4.41
CA TRP A 385 9.42 18.30 3.03
C TRP A 385 7.94 18.20 2.70
N ILE A 386 7.55 18.68 1.52
CA ILE A 386 6.22 18.44 0.95
C ILE A 386 6.29 17.25 -0.01
N ILE A 387 5.40 16.29 0.18
CA ILE A 387 5.32 15.07 -0.62
C ILE A 387 3.93 14.95 -1.27
N ASP A 388 3.79 13.92 -2.09
CA ASP A 388 2.57 13.50 -2.75
C ASP A 388 1.85 14.57 -3.59
N PHE A 389 2.02 14.46 -4.90
CA PHE A 389 1.41 15.35 -5.89
C PHE A 389 0.45 14.62 -6.82
N GLY A 390 0.01 13.42 -6.41
CA GLY A 390 -0.94 12.61 -7.17
C GLY A 390 -2.32 13.26 -7.29
N GLY A 391 -2.69 14.07 -6.31
CA GLY A 391 -4.06 14.53 -6.14
C GLY A 391 -4.90 13.38 -5.57
N SER A 392 -5.66 13.70 -4.52
CA SER A 392 -6.65 12.81 -3.93
C SER A 392 -7.59 13.64 -3.06
N TYR A 393 -8.67 13.02 -2.60
CA TYR A 393 -9.53 13.64 -1.60
C TYR A 393 -9.35 12.91 -0.28
N THR A 394 -8.96 13.66 0.77
CA THR A 394 -8.91 13.14 2.13
C THR A 394 -9.97 13.82 2.98
N GLU A 395 -10.92 13.03 3.50
CA GLU A 395 -11.96 13.49 4.41
C GLU A 395 -11.35 14.16 5.66
N GLY A 396 -12.04 15.18 6.19
CA GLY A 396 -11.61 15.89 7.40
C GLY A 396 -10.56 16.98 7.15
N TRP A 397 -9.82 16.92 6.05
CA TRP A 397 -8.80 17.92 5.71
C TRP A 397 -9.31 19.02 4.80
N VAL A 398 -10.00 18.67 3.72
CA VAL A 398 -10.52 19.62 2.73
C VAL A 398 -11.99 19.31 2.46
N ASP A 399 -12.80 20.33 2.15
CA ASP A 399 -14.17 20.13 1.73
C ASP A 399 -14.21 19.53 0.30
N PRO A 400 -15.06 18.52 0.01
CA PRO A 400 -15.08 17.86 -1.30
C PRO A 400 -15.22 18.84 -2.48
N GLU A 401 -16.00 19.90 -2.32
CA GLU A 401 -16.31 20.87 -3.38
C GLU A 401 -15.11 21.71 -3.82
N ILE A 402 -14.10 21.81 -2.97
CA ILE A 402 -12.87 22.55 -3.23
C ILE A 402 -11.63 21.64 -3.27
N SER A 403 -11.83 20.32 -3.30
CA SER A 403 -10.74 19.37 -3.50
C SER A 403 -10.00 19.64 -4.80
N GLU A 404 -8.68 19.42 -4.80
CA GLU A 404 -7.80 19.74 -5.92
C GLU A 404 -7.87 21.19 -6.44
N THR A 405 -8.18 22.16 -5.56
CA THR A 405 -8.15 23.60 -5.86
C THR A 405 -7.15 24.36 -4.98
N ARG A 406 -6.89 25.64 -5.30
CA ARG A 406 -6.04 26.49 -4.45
C ARG A 406 -6.72 26.75 -3.11
N GLU A 407 -8.03 26.98 -3.16
CA GLU A 407 -8.87 27.20 -2.00
C GLU A 407 -8.87 25.98 -1.07
N GLY A 408 -8.88 24.77 -1.65
CA GLY A 408 -8.72 23.53 -0.90
C GLY A 408 -7.35 23.37 -0.25
N ASP A 409 -6.28 23.70 -0.98
CA ASP A 409 -4.91 23.71 -0.42
C ASP A 409 -4.80 24.69 0.77
N ASP A 410 -5.39 25.88 0.65
CA ASP A 410 -5.39 26.91 1.69
C ASP A 410 -6.17 26.46 2.93
N MET A 411 -7.31 25.78 2.75
CA MET A 411 -8.09 25.20 3.85
C MET A 411 -7.30 24.12 4.60
N GLY A 412 -6.70 23.18 3.87
CA GLY A 412 -5.88 22.13 4.47
C GLY A 412 -4.69 22.73 5.22
N LEU A 413 -4.01 23.72 4.63
CA LEU A 413 -2.92 24.46 5.28
C LEU A 413 -3.37 25.12 6.59
N GLU A 414 -4.53 25.77 6.61
CA GLU A 414 -5.04 26.43 7.81
C GLU A 414 -5.23 25.44 8.98
N LYS A 415 -5.76 24.24 8.69
CA LYS A 415 -5.87 23.15 9.69
C LYS A 415 -4.51 22.70 10.20
N ILE A 416 -3.54 22.50 9.31
CA ILE A 416 -2.16 22.14 9.67
C ILE A 416 -1.55 23.20 10.59
N GLN A 417 -1.69 24.48 10.25
CA GLN A 417 -1.12 25.57 11.05
C GLN A 417 -1.76 25.68 12.43
N ARG A 418 -3.09 25.50 12.54
CA ARG A 418 -3.79 25.45 13.83
C ARG A 418 -3.32 24.29 14.71
N ALA A 419 -3.16 23.11 14.13
CA ALA A 419 -2.65 21.94 14.84
C ALA A 419 -1.19 22.10 15.27
N LEU A 420 -0.38 22.82 14.49
CA LEU A 420 0.99 23.17 14.89
C LEU A 420 1.05 24.26 15.96
N GLU A 421 0.11 25.20 16.00
CA GLU A 421 0.07 26.27 17.02
C GLU A 421 -0.39 25.73 18.38
N ASP A 422 -1.51 25.00 18.39
CA ASP A 422 -2.13 24.44 19.59
C ASP A 422 -2.55 22.98 19.32
N PRO A 423 -1.61 22.03 19.47
CA PRO A 423 -1.86 20.61 19.21
C PRO A 423 -3.01 20.07 20.05
N ASP A 424 -3.00 20.32 21.37
CA ASP A 424 -3.97 19.74 22.32
C ASP A 424 -5.43 20.04 21.96
N ARG A 425 -5.70 21.18 21.32
CA ARG A 425 -7.07 21.61 20.98
C ARG A 425 -7.47 21.32 19.55
N ASN A 426 -6.52 21.16 18.64
CA ASN A 426 -6.78 21.16 17.20
C ASN A 426 -6.40 19.84 16.50
N THR A 427 -5.95 18.82 17.24
CA THR A 427 -5.70 17.46 16.69
C THR A 427 -6.84 16.49 16.94
N VAL A 428 -7.67 16.73 17.96
CA VAL A 428 -8.80 15.86 18.34
C VAL A 428 -9.81 15.72 17.19
N ASP A 429 -10.14 16.83 16.52
CA ASP A 429 -11.07 16.86 15.37
C ASP A 429 -10.45 16.34 14.07
N LEU A 430 -9.13 16.10 14.07
CA LEU A 430 -8.40 15.48 12.96
C LEU A 430 -8.28 13.96 13.11
N GLY A 431 -8.87 13.38 14.17
CA GLY A 431 -8.80 11.95 14.46
C GLY A 431 -7.41 11.46 14.90
N LEU A 432 -6.54 12.37 15.36
CA LEU A 432 -5.19 12.04 15.86
C LEU A 432 -5.25 11.92 17.38
N VAL A 433 -5.24 10.69 17.91
CA VAL A 433 -5.18 10.41 19.36
C VAL A 433 -3.72 10.25 19.83
N ASP A 434 -3.42 10.69 21.05
CA ASP A 434 -2.10 10.59 21.66
C ASP A 434 -1.76 9.14 22.05
N ASP A 435 -0.86 8.49 21.29
CA ASP A 435 -0.32 7.14 21.57
C ASP A 435 0.67 7.10 22.77
N ASP A 436 0.80 8.17 23.55
CA ASP A 436 1.78 8.26 24.65
C ASP A 436 1.29 7.53 25.93
N GLU A 437 1.00 6.22 25.83
CA GLU A 437 1.09 5.26 26.95
C GLU A 437 1.73 3.93 26.47
N GLU A 438 3.06 3.86 26.43
CA GLU A 438 3.78 2.60 26.21
C GLU A 438 3.63 1.62 27.39
N GLU A 439 3.16 0.42 27.05
CA GLU A 439 3.42 -0.91 27.64
C GLU A 439 3.44 -1.08 29.17
N VAL A 440 2.34 -1.62 29.71
CA VAL A 440 2.38 -2.84 30.55
C VAL A 440 1.03 -3.57 30.56
N GLU A 441 1.10 -4.84 30.13
CA GLU A 441 0.14 -5.93 30.28
C GLU A 441 -1.04 -6.05 29.30
N ALA A 442 -1.12 -7.26 28.74
CA ALA A 442 -2.13 -7.74 27.82
C ALA A 442 -3.57 -7.57 28.34
N GLN A 443 -4.34 -6.74 27.64
CA GLN A 443 -5.77 -6.96 27.42
C GLN A 443 -6.25 -6.09 26.25
N VAL A 444 -6.89 -6.77 25.30
CA VAL A 444 -7.44 -6.21 24.07
C VAL A 444 -8.56 -5.23 24.41
N SER A 445 -8.32 -3.95 24.16
CA SER A 445 -9.38 -2.96 23.91
C SER A 445 -8.82 -1.94 22.91
N GLU A 446 -8.75 -2.35 21.65
CA GLU A 446 -8.49 -1.44 20.54
C GLU A 446 -9.75 -0.61 20.30
N GLN A 447 -9.69 0.69 20.59
CA GLN A 447 -10.61 1.66 20.00
C GLN A 447 -10.03 1.99 18.62
N SER A 448 -10.74 1.60 17.56
CA SER A 448 -10.30 1.78 16.18
C SER A 448 -10.51 3.22 15.72
N SER A 449 -9.42 3.98 15.60
CA SER A 449 -9.38 5.15 14.73
C SER A 449 -8.98 4.70 13.32
N SER A 450 -9.86 4.92 12.35
CA SER A 450 -9.69 4.52 10.94
C SER A 450 -8.37 5.05 10.35
N VAL A 451 -7.42 4.17 10.05
CA VAL A 451 -6.22 4.52 9.27
C VAL A 451 -6.63 4.59 7.80
N LYS A 452 -7.19 5.73 7.36
CA LYS A 452 -7.47 6.02 5.95
C LYS A 452 -6.17 6.42 5.22
N GLU A 453 -6.08 6.09 3.94
CA GLU A 453 -4.90 6.23 3.07
C GLU A 453 -4.16 7.57 3.20
N THR A 454 -2.86 7.54 3.50
CA THR A 454 -2.00 8.71 3.38
C THR A 454 -0.67 8.39 2.71
N ALA A 455 -0.17 9.26 1.85
CA ALA A 455 1.11 9.05 1.19
C ALA A 455 2.31 9.17 2.15
N SER A 456 2.10 9.69 3.35
CA SER A 456 3.10 9.78 4.42
C SER A 456 3.61 8.44 4.89
N THR A 457 2.71 7.49 5.07
CA THR A 457 3.04 6.15 5.53
C THR A 457 3.87 5.42 4.48
N LEU A 458 3.76 5.78 3.19
CA LEU A 458 4.66 5.32 2.15
C LEU A 458 6.11 5.64 2.49
N PHE A 459 6.42 6.83 3.02
CA PHE A 459 7.81 7.22 3.30
C PHE A 459 8.34 6.66 4.63
N VAL A 460 7.50 6.14 5.51
CA VAL A 460 7.90 5.52 6.79
C VAL A 460 8.12 4.04 6.58
N THR A 461 9.36 3.57 6.77
CA THR A 461 9.71 2.20 6.43
C THR A 461 10.26 1.39 7.61
N GLU A 462 10.00 0.08 7.59
CA GLU A 462 10.52 -0.88 8.55
C GLU A 462 11.84 -1.48 8.02
N LYS A 463 12.94 -1.33 8.74
CA LYS A 463 14.28 -1.74 8.26
C LYS A 463 14.51 -3.25 8.45
N SER A 464 15.11 -3.93 7.47
CA SER A 464 15.59 -5.33 7.61
C SER A 464 17.04 -5.38 8.13
N ALA A 465 17.37 -6.38 8.95
CA ALA A 465 18.69 -6.55 9.55
C ALA A 465 19.52 -7.62 8.79
N GLY A 466 20.47 -7.16 7.98
CA GLY A 466 21.85 -7.69 7.87
C GLY A 466 22.20 -9.03 7.18
N GLU A 467 22.88 -8.89 6.03
CA GLU A 467 24.17 -9.48 5.60
C GLU A 467 24.25 -10.84 4.85
N GLU A 468 24.30 -10.72 3.51
CA GLU A 468 25.09 -11.42 2.48
C GLU A 468 25.41 -12.94 2.64
N VAL A 469 24.58 -13.81 2.04
CA VAL A 469 24.92 -15.22 1.75
C VAL A 469 24.53 -15.63 0.32
N THR A 470 25.44 -16.32 -0.35
CA THR A 470 25.47 -16.49 -1.81
C THR A 470 24.35 -17.35 -2.42
N ARG A 471 23.91 -16.91 -3.62
CA ARG A 471 22.80 -17.36 -4.48
C ARG A 471 22.71 -18.88 -4.80
N SER A 472 23.74 -19.67 -4.51
CA SER A 472 23.81 -21.08 -4.96
C SER A 472 23.35 -22.10 -3.92
N GLU A 473 23.10 -21.69 -2.67
CA GLU A 473 22.65 -22.58 -1.59
C GLU A 473 21.11 -22.55 -1.40
N LYS A 474 20.44 -21.48 -1.84
CA LYS A 474 18.99 -21.26 -1.65
C LYS A 474 18.09 -22.25 -2.39
N ARG A 475 18.53 -22.79 -3.54
CA ARG A 475 17.69 -23.67 -4.39
C ARG A 475 17.69 -25.14 -3.97
N LYS A 476 18.55 -25.55 -3.04
CA LYS A 476 18.65 -26.97 -2.60
C LYS A 476 17.97 -27.24 -1.26
N ARG A 477 17.81 -26.24 -0.39
CA ARG A 477 17.11 -26.40 0.92
C ARG A 477 15.59 -26.50 0.82
N ALA A 478 14.96 -25.81 -0.14
CA ALA A 478 13.50 -25.83 -0.27
C ALA A 478 12.90 -27.18 -0.71
N ILE A 479 13.73 -28.11 -1.19
CA ILE A 479 13.29 -29.45 -1.64
C ILE A 479 13.56 -30.51 -0.56
N ASP A 480 14.64 -30.36 0.22
CA ASP A 480 15.01 -31.34 1.26
C ASP A 480 14.25 -31.12 2.60
N GLU A 481 13.57 -29.98 2.81
CA GLU A 481 12.81 -29.70 4.06
C GLU A 481 11.31 -30.04 3.99
N VAL A 482 10.82 -30.59 2.86
CA VAL A 482 9.41 -31.01 2.70
C VAL A 482 9.26 -32.53 2.55
N GLU A 483 10.32 -33.26 2.24
CA GLU A 483 10.30 -34.73 2.15
C GLU A 483 11.20 -35.38 3.23
N GLY A 484 10.70 -35.42 4.47
CA GLY A 484 11.42 -36.10 5.55
C GLY A 484 10.58 -36.33 6.79
N GLU A 485 9.69 -37.33 6.74
CA GLU A 485 9.57 -38.40 7.75
C GLU A 485 8.31 -39.25 7.48
N ASP A 486 8.49 -40.32 6.70
CA ASP A 486 7.62 -41.49 6.77
C ASP A 486 8.47 -42.76 6.54
N GLY A 487 8.42 -43.69 7.49
CA GLY A 487 8.70 -45.10 7.24
C GLY A 487 10.00 -45.69 7.80
N VAL A 488 9.86 -46.34 8.95
CA VAL A 488 10.82 -47.22 9.63
C VAL A 488 10.84 -48.64 9.03
N ASP A 489 12.06 -49.22 9.00
CA ASP A 489 12.47 -50.65 9.06
C ASP A 489 12.67 -51.48 7.78
N GLY A 490 13.76 -52.28 7.78
CA GLY A 490 13.85 -53.51 6.97
C GLY A 490 15.13 -53.86 6.20
N THR A 491 16.22 -54.21 6.92
CA THR A 491 17.18 -55.32 6.62
C THR A 491 18.17 -55.33 5.41
N GLU A 492 19.46 -55.36 5.78
CA GLU A 492 20.63 -56.17 5.31
C GLU A 492 20.85 -56.53 3.81
N SER A 493 22.01 -56.16 3.25
CA SER A 493 23.23 -57.02 3.18
C SER A 493 24.32 -56.48 2.21
N THR A 494 25.59 -56.56 2.65
CA THR A 494 26.88 -56.86 1.92
C THR A 494 27.11 -56.33 0.49
N GLY A 495 28.26 -55.78 0.05
CA GLY A 495 29.62 -55.63 0.56
C GLY A 495 30.58 -55.25 -0.59
N GLU A 496 31.65 -54.51 -0.26
CA GLU A 496 33.02 -54.49 -0.82
C GLU A 496 33.38 -54.13 -2.31
N GLU A 497 34.61 -53.60 -2.41
CA GLU A 497 35.54 -53.38 -3.57
C GLU A 497 35.37 -52.07 -4.38
N GLU A 498 36.22 -51.03 -4.22
CA GLU A 498 37.63 -50.81 -4.64
C GLU A 498 37.88 -50.63 -6.17
N ASP A 499 38.31 -49.41 -6.51
CA ASP A 499 39.41 -49.00 -7.42
C ASP A 499 39.55 -49.62 -8.84
N GLU A 500 39.40 -48.80 -9.89
CA GLU A 500 40.46 -48.65 -10.94
C GLU A 500 40.09 -47.65 -12.08
N ARG A 501 40.97 -46.65 -12.22
CA ARG A 501 41.75 -46.35 -13.44
C ARG A 501 41.23 -45.39 -14.52
N ALA A 502 41.87 -44.21 -14.49
CA ALA A 502 42.06 -43.32 -15.62
C ALA A 502 43.19 -43.79 -16.58
N GLU A 503 43.12 -43.28 -17.82
CA GLU A 503 44.24 -42.94 -18.72
C GLU A 503 44.62 -43.91 -19.88
N LYS A 504 44.35 -43.46 -21.13
CA LYS A 504 45.00 -43.79 -22.42
C LYS A 504 44.33 -42.91 -23.50
N LYS A 505 44.97 -42.27 -24.49
CA LYS A 505 46.37 -42.09 -24.91
C LYS A 505 46.36 -41.02 -26.03
N ARG A 506 47.37 -40.14 -26.07
CA ARG A 506 47.65 -39.19 -27.18
C ARG A 506 48.38 -39.88 -28.35
N LYS A 507 47.93 -39.58 -29.57
CA LYS A 507 48.65 -39.00 -30.73
C LYS A 507 49.95 -39.66 -31.28
N THR A 508 49.90 -40.13 -32.53
CA THR A 508 50.88 -39.97 -33.65
C THR A 508 50.14 -40.39 -34.95
N VAL A 509 50.24 -39.74 -36.10
CA VAL A 509 51.34 -39.80 -37.08
C VAL A 509 51.20 -38.64 -38.09
N GLN A 510 52.31 -37.96 -38.35
CA GLN A 510 52.67 -37.37 -39.64
C GLN A 510 54.09 -37.87 -39.96
N GLU A 511 54.26 -38.48 -41.13
CA GLU A 511 55.48 -38.51 -41.95
C GLU A 511 54.99 -37.91 -43.29
N GLU A 512 55.56 -36.78 -43.75
CA GLU A 512 56.71 -36.71 -44.69
C GLU A 512 56.33 -37.38 -46.03
N ASP A 513 56.52 -36.82 -47.22
CA ASP A 513 57.31 -35.69 -47.71
C ASP A 513 56.92 -35.46 -49.19
N GLU A 514 57.31 -34.31 -49.74
CA GLU A 514 57.57 -34.02 -51.16
C GLU A 514 56.42 -33.97 -52.23
N GLU A 515 56.52 -32.87 -53.01
CA GLU A 515 55.80 -32.40 -54.23
C GLU A 515 54.40 -31.79 -54.14
#